data_AF-A0A2V2RUD1-F1
#
_entry.id   AF-A0A2V2RUD1-F1
#
_cell.length_a   1.000
_cell.length_b   1.000
_cell.length_c   1.000
_cell.angle_alpha   90.00
_cell.angle_beta   90.00
_cell.angle_gamma   90.00
#
_symmetry.space_group_name_H-M   'P 1'
#
loop_
_entity.id
_entity.type
_entity.pdbx_description
1 polymer ?
#
loop_
_entity_poly.entity_id
_entity_poly.type
_entity_poly.pdbx_seq_one_letter_code
_entity_poly.pdbx_strand_id
1 'polypeptide(L)'
;MKIKNLLLIITTILTLLAAPCSRSELFYYLTATITSVQQKDSTDDGLNTTYPLPKVRTYATIDLLNLLARAKYAQGLWPATNFPANAKLGISGGRPFSVITGTNIIDVSDIFTLTTSTNEITSGKTSDSTGLSNPTSKTLQIAKYSFDDTAIPGSNGLQFYIQGIAASTKTDTVPAGGVYTRSFTSKLVGAGEGTSSSGHAFVLTGSVTLSAHGQETIIGL
;
A
#
# COMPACT_ATOMS: atom_id res chain seq x y z
N MET A 1 -11.22 -14.83 42.46
CA MET A 1 -11.60 -15.44 41.17
C MET A 1 -10.93 -14.64 40.06
N LYS A 2 -10.22 -15.31 39.14
CA LYS A 2 -9.11 -14.76 38.35
C LYS A 2 -9.58 -13.96 37.11
N ILE A 3 -9.04 -12.77 36.93
CA ILE A 3 -9.00 -12.02 35.65
C ILE A 3 -8.09 -12.82 34.71
N LYS A 4 -8.65 -13.53 33.72
CA LYS A 4 -7.86 -14.32 32.76
C LYS A 4 -8.33 -14.31 31.30
N ASN A 5 -9.37 -13.57 30.91
CA ASN A 5 -9.92 -13.68 29.56
C ASN A 5 -9.88 -12.37 28.73
N LEU A 6 -8.82 -11.57 28.86
CA LEU A 6 -8.61 -10.38 28.01
C LEU A 6 -7.22 -10.37 27.35
N LEU A 7 -6.74 -11.55 26.93
CA LEU A 7 -5.46 -11.70 26.25
C LEU A 7 -5.50 -12.84 25.22
N LEU A 8 -6.48 -12.82 24.32
CA LEU A 8 -6.54 -13.74 23.19
C LEU A 8 -7.42 -13.12 22.10
N ILE A 9 -6.81 -12.41 21.14
CA ILE A 9 -7.35 -12.01 19.80
C ILE A 9 -6.35 -11.10 19.04
N ILE A 10 -5.26 -10.63 19.66
CA ILE A 10 -4.26 -9.76 18.96
C ILE A 10 -3.16 -10.56 18.22
N THR A 11 -3.12 -11.89 18.32
CA THR A 11 -2.01 -12.70 17.77
C THR A 11 -2.21 -13.29 16.37
N THR A 12 -3.39 -13.20 15.75
CA THR A 12 -3.65 -13.89 14.47
C THR A 12 -3.24 -13.11 13.22
N ILE A 13 -2.95 -11.80 13.32
CA ILE A 13 -2.51 -11.02 12.15
C ILE A 13 -0.97 -11.01 12.04
N LEU A 14 -0.24 -11.25 13.13
CA LEU A 14 1.22 -11.32 13.11
C LEU A 14 1.75 -12.75 12.81
N THR A 15 0.96 -13.80 13.03
CA THR A 15 1.38 -15.20 12.83
C THR A 15 1.35 -15.69 11.39
N LEU A 16 0.67 -15.00 10.47
CA LEU A 16 0.88 -15.21 9.02
C LEU A 16 2.29 -14.77 8.57
N LEU A 17 3.06 -14.11 9.44
CA LEU A 17 4.43 -13.68 9.21
C LEU A 17 5.46 -14.35 10.14
N ALA A 18 5.11 -15.37 10.93
CA ALA A 18 6.03 -15.97 11.90
C ALA A 18 6.03 -17.51 11.87
N ALA A 19 6.48 -18.09 10.75
CA ALA A 19 7.18 -19.37 10.80
C ALA A 19 8.70 -19.07 10.86
N PRO A 20 9.50 -19.79 11.66
CA PRO A 20 10.96 -19.64 11.69
C PRO A 20 11.58 -20.20 10.40
N CYS A 21 11.41 -19.49 9.29
CA CYS A 21 12.25 -19.61 8.11
C CYS A 21 13.42 -18.63 8.30
N SER A 22 14.65 -19.07 8.08
CA SER A 22 15.74 -18.14 7.78
C SER A 22 15.40 -17.50 6.43
N ARG A 23 14.79 -16.31 6.47
CA ARG A 23 14.13 -15.66 5.33
C ARG A 23 15.15 -15.09 4.35
N SER A 24 15.03 -15.44 3.07
CA SER A 24 15.29 -14.46 2.02
C SER A 24 14.17 -13.41 2.12
N GLU A 25 14.53 -12.13 2.19
CA GLU A 25 13.58 -11.04 2.37
C GLU A 25 12.72 -10.88 1.09
N LEU A 26 11.43 -11.17 1.18
CA LEU A 26 10.47 -10.78 0.16
C LEU A 26 10.28 -9.26 0.22
N PHE A 27 10.85 -8.57 -0.77
CA PHE A 27 10.55 -7.15 -0.99
C PHE A 27 9.26 -7.01 -1.78
N TYR A 28 8.30 -6.30 -1.20
CA TYR A 28 7.06 -5.95 -1.88
C TYR A 28 7.23 -4.58 -2.50
N TYR A 29 7.10 -4.48 -3.82
CA TYR A 29 7.14 -3.23 -4.55
C TYR A 29 5.74 -2.79 -4.93
N LEU A 30 5.43 -1.54 -4.65
CA LEU A 30 4.15 -0.92 -4.95
C LEU A 30 4.27 -0.09 -6.23
N THR A 31 3.27 -0.24 -7.08
CA THR A 31 3.02 0.60 -8.25
C THR A 31 1.61 1.15 -8.18
N ALA A 32 1.44 2.43 -8.50
CA ALA A 32 0.16 3.10 -8.44
C ALA A 32 -0.13 3.84 -9.74
N THR A 33 -1.39 3.84 -10.14
CA THR A 33 -1.93 4.72 -11.18
C THR A 33 -3.27 5.24 -10.68
N ILE A 34 -3.32 6.53 -10.37
CA ILE A 34 -4.46 7.18 -9.73
C ILE A 34 -4.88 8.34 -10.62
N THR A 35 -6.17 8.47 -10.89
CA THR A 35 -6.76 9.59 -11.61
C THR A 35 -7.62 10.39 -10.65
N SER A 36 -7.35 11.69 -10.54
CA SER A 36 -8.21 12.63 -9.83
C SER A 36 -9.13 13.36 -10.78
N VAL A 37 -10.33 13.67 -10.28
CA VAL A 37 -11.28 14.58 -10.91
C VAL A 37 -11.64 15.64 -9.88
N GLN A 38 -11.36 16.89 -10.21
CA GLN A 38 -11.65 18.04 -9.37
C GLN A 38 -12.56 19.01 -10.10
N GLN A 39 -13.68 19.37 -9.48
CA GLN A 39 -14.54 20.44 -9.95
C GLN A 39 -14.25 21.70 -9.13
N LYS A 40 -14.15 22.84 -9.80
CA LYS A 40 -14.06 24.15 -9.12
C LYS A 40 -15.45 24.67 -8.80
N ASP A 41 -15.52 25.60 -7.86
CA ASP A 41 -16.76 26.27 -7.48
C ASP A 41 -17.45 26.89 -8.70
N SER A 42 -18.78 26.79 -8.74
CA SER A 42 -19.60 27.49 -9.73
C SER A 42 -19.68 28.97 -9.39
N THR A 43 -19.74 29.81 -10.41
CA THR A 43 -20.04 31.25 -10.24
C THR A 43 -21.49 31.48 -10.65
N ASP A 44 -22.26 32.17 -9.79
CA ASP A 44 -23.63 32.59 -10.04
C ASP A 44 -23.74 34.09 -9.75
N ASP A 45 -24.14 34.87 -10.75
CA ASP A 45 -24.33 36.32 -10.64
C ASP A 45 -25.81 36.74 -10.63
N GLY A 46 -26.72 35.79 -10.46
CA GLY A 46 -28.16 35.99 -10.47
C GLY A 46 -28.80 36.06 -11.86
N LEU A 47 -28.01 36.02 -12.94
CA LEU A 47 -28.48 35.95 -14.32
C LEU A 47 -27.96 34.70 -15.03
N ASN A 48 -26.73 34.29 -14.75
CA ASN A 48 -26.11 33.10 -15.30
C ASN A 48 -25.37 32.30 -14.21
N THR A 49 -25.58 30.99 -14.20
CA THR A 49 -24.75 30.05 -13.44
C THR A 49 -23.73 29.41 -14.37
N THR A 50 -22.44 29.59 -14.11
CA THR A 50 -21.36 28.96 -14.89
C THR A 50 -20.69 27.86 -14.08
N TYR A 51 -20.66 26.66 -14.65
CA TYR A 51 -19.93 25.51 -14.10
C TYR A 51 -18.61 25.32 -14.85
N PRO A 52 -17.46 25.43 -14.19
CA PRO A 52 -16.18 25.12 -14.83
C PRO A 52 -16.11 23.61 -15.14
N LEU A 53 -15.51 23.27 -16.28
CA LEU A 53 -15.24 21.88 -16.65
C LEU A 53 -14.38 21.20 -15.57
N PRO A 54 -14.69 19.94 -15.20
CA PRO A 54 -13.85 19.18 -14.28
C PRO A 54 -12.42 19.05 -14.79
N LYS A 55 -11.46 19.26 -13.91
CA LYS A 55 -10.05 19.01 -14.19
C LYS A 55 -9.74 17.56 -13.88
N VAL A 56 -9.26 16.84 -14.88
CA VAL A 56 -8.85 15.44 -14.75
C VAL A 56 -7.33 15.35 -14.82
N ARG A 57 -6.71 14.63 -13.89
CA ARG A 57 -5.27 14.38 -13.91
C ARG A 57 -4.95 12.96 -13.47
N THR A 58 -4.08 12.30 -14.22
CA THR A 58 -3.56 10.98 -13.87
C THR A 58 -2.15 11.11 -13.28
N TYR A 59 -1.91 10.34 -12.23
CA TYR A 59 -0.69 10.28 -11.44
C TYR A 59 -0.16 8.85 -11.46
N ALA A 60 1.14 8.70 -11.68
CA ALA A 60 1.85 7.43 -11.60
C ALA A 60 2.59 7.31 -10.26
N THR A 61 3.23 6.16 -10.03
CA THR A 61 4.04 5.91 -8.83
C THR A 61 5.08 7.01 -8.58
N ILE A 62 5.67 7.58 -9.63
CA ILE A 62 6.68 8.64 -9.50
C ILE A 62 6.09 9.92 -8.89
N ASP A 63 4.85 10.25 -9.19
CA ASP A 63 4.19 11.41 -8.59
C ASP A 63 3.98 11.19 -7.10
N LEU A 64 3.60 9.98 -6.70
CA LEU A 64 3.48 9.60 -5.28
C LEU A 64 4.84 9.66 -4.57
N LEU A 65 5.91 9.17 -5.20
CA LEU A 65 7.27 9.27 -4.66
C LEU A 65 7.70 10.74 -4.49
N ASN A 66 7.35 11.63 -5.41
CA ASN A 66 7.65 13.05 -5.30
C ASN A 66 6.88 13.72 -4.15
N LEU A 67 5.61 13.36 -3.95
CA LEU A 67 4.84 13.84 -2.80
C LEU A 67 5.48 13.40 -1.47
N LEU A 68 5.84 12.12 -1.37
CA LEU A 68 6.53 11.56 -0.21
C LEU A 68 7.90 12.21 0.04
N ALA A 69 8.69 12.45 -1.01
CA ALA A 69 10.00 13.08 -0.88
C ALA A 69 9.89 14.51 -0.33
N ARG A 70 8.91 15.29 -0.78
CA ARG A 70 8.63 16.64 -0.27
C ARG A 70 8.26 16.62 1.21
N ALA A 71 7.40 15.69 1.61
CA ALA A 71 7.02 15.53 3.01
C ALA A 71 8.23 15.14 3.88
N LYS A 72 9.06 14.18 3.43
CA LYS A 72 10.28 13.79 4.16
C LYS A 72 11.35 14.87 4.19
N TYR A 73 11.44 15.70 3.15
CA TYR A 73 12.28 16.89 3.14
C TYR A 73 11.82 17.92 4.16
N ALA A 74 10.51 18.20 4.22
CA ALA A 74 9.93 19.11 5.20
C ALA A 74 10.15 18.65 6.65
N GLN A 75 10.17 17.33 6.88
CA GLN A 75 10.52 16.73 8.17
C GLN A 75 12.04 16.72 8.47
N GLY A 76 12.91 17.08 7.52
CA GLY A 76 14.37 16.96 7.65
C GLY A 76 14.89 15.52 7.60
N LEU A 77 14.05 14.55 7.21
CA LEU A 77 14.38 13.12 7.14
C LEU A 77 14.91 12.68 5.77
N TRP A 78 14.88 13.58 4.78
CA TRP A 78 15.44 13.36 3.46
C TRP A 78 16.02 14.68 2.91
N PRO A 79 17.23 14.70 2.30
CA PRO A 79 17.91 15.96 1.98
C PRO A 79 17.41 16.69 0.73
N ALA A 80 16.46 16.11 -0.04
CA ALA A 80 15.99 16.69 -1.30
C ALA A 80 14.47 16.58 -1.45
N THR A 81 13.85 17.40 -2.29
CA THR A 81 12.40 17.35 -2.55
C THR A 81 11.97 16.26 -3.52
N ASN A 82 12.91 15.42 -3.98
CA ASN A 82 12.65 14.26 -4.84
C ASN A 82 13.51 13.08 -4.38
N PHE A 83 13.03 11.86 -4.62
CA PHE A 83 13.86 10.66 -4.52
C PHE A 83 14.64 10.44 -5.83
N PRO A 84 15.76 9.70 -5.82
CA PRO A 84 16.47 9.32 -7.03
C PRO A 84 15.58 8.47 -7.96
N ALA A 85 15.88 8.47 -9.26
CA ALA A 85 15.04 7.84 -10.28
C ALA A 85 14.83 6.32 -10.10
N ASN A 86 15.74 5.64 -9.39
CA ASN A 86 15.65 4.22 -9.08
C ASN A 86 14.91 3.90 -7.76
N ALA A 87 14.35 4.91 -7.09
CA ALA A 87 13.59 4.75 -5.87
C ALA A 87 12.34 3.91 -6.11
N LYS A 88 12.03 3.01 -5.17
CA LYS A 88 10.84 2.17 -5.21
C LYS A 88 10.04 2.35 -3.93
N LEU A 89 8.73 2.50 -4.06
CA LEU A 89 7.83 2.39 -2.91
C LEU A 89 7.60 0.91 -2.62
N GLY A 90 7.62 0.52 -1.35
CA GLY A 90 7.46 -0.88 -0.99
C GLY A 90 7.24 -1.12 0.49
N ILE A 91 7.25 -2.40 0.86
CA ILE A 91 7.17 -2.89 2.24
C ILE A 91 8.48 -3.61 2.52
N SER A 92 9.16 -3.23 3.62
CA SER A 92 10.49 -3.74 3.97
C SER A 92 10.63 -3.93 5.47
N GLY A 93 11.20 -5.07 5.90
CA GLY A 93 11.79 -5.25 7.24
C GLY A 93 10.89 -4.89 8.44
N GLY A 94 9.59 -5.22 8.38
CA GLY A 94 8.64 -4.94 9.47
C GLY A 94 8.06 -3.52 9.49
N ARG A 95 8.41 -2.67 8.53
CA ARG A 95 7.75 -1.37 8.31
C ARG A 95 6.61 -1.52 7.31
N PRO A 96 5.41 -0.97 7.58
CA PRO A 96 4.27 -1.16 6.69
C PRO A 96 4.45 -0.45 5.34
N PHE A 97 5.13 0.71 5.28
CA PHE A 97 5.55 1.34 4.02
C PHE A 97 6.92 2.01 4.10
N SER A 98 7.72 1.85 3.05
CA SER A 98 9.03 2.49 2.94
C SER A 98 9.40 2.80 1.50
N VAL A 99 10.21 3.85 1.32
CA VAL A 99 10.87 4.14 0.05
C VAL A 99 12.28 3.57 0.08
N ILE A 100 12.59 2.72 -0.89
CA ILE A 100 13.85 2.00 -1.02
C ILE A 100 14.68 2.70 -2.09
N THR A 101 15.84 3.24 -1.70
CA THR A 101 16.76 3.95 -2.60
C THR A 101 18.18 3.38 -2.44
N GLY A 102 18.51 2.34 -3.22
CA GLY A 102 19.76 1.59 -3.03
C GLY A 102 19.77 0.92 -1.65
N THR A 103 20.71 1.33 -0.79
CA THR A 103 20.85 0.83 0.59
C THR A 103 20.01 1.59 1.61
N ASN A 104 19.44 2.75 1.25
CA ASN A 104 18.63 3.54 2.18
C ASN A 104 17.17 3.09 2.16
N ILE A 105 16.58 2.96 3.35
CA ILE A 105 15.16 2.62 3.56
C ILE A 105 14.54 3.76 4.39
N ILE A 106 13.73 4.58 3.73
CA ILE A 106 13.04 5.71 4.34
C ILE A 106 11.63 5.26 4.74
N ASP A 107 11.31 5.32 6.03
CA ASP A 107 9.96 5.02 6.52
C ASP A 107 8.99 6.14 6.11
N VAL A 108 7.87 5.77 5.52
CA VAL A 108 6.79 6.69 5.10
C VAL A 108 5.42 6.29 5.68
N SER A 109 5.43 5.40 6.68
CA SER A 109 4.22 4.83 7.27
C SER A 109 3.36 5.84 8.05
N ASP A 110 3.93 6.98 8.41
CA ASP A 110 3.25 8.14 9.00
C ASP A 110 2.39 8.90 7.99
N ILE A 111 2.69 8.77 6.68
CA ILE A 111 2.00 9.48 5.60
C ILE A 111 1.15 8.52 4.77
N PHE A 112 1.68 7.34 4.46
CA PHE A 112 1.05 6.37 3.57
C PHE A 112 0.73 5.07 4.32
N THR A 113 -0.55 4.70 4.35
CA THR A 113 -1.04 3.57 5.13
C THR A 113 -1.96 2.67 4.31
N LEU A 114 -2.08 1.42 4.76
CA LEU A 114 -2.99 0.42 4.20
C LEU A 114 -3.81 -0.16 5.35
N THR A 115 -5.13 -0.11 5.20
CA THR A 115 -6.06 -0.83 6.06
C THR A 115 -6.79 -1.88 5.25
N THR A 116 -7.01 -3.05 5.84
CA THR A 116 -7.69 -4.18 5.21
C THR A 116 -8.86 -4.61 6.08
N SER A 117 -9.96 -5.06 5.46
CA SER A 117 -11.10 -5.60 6.19
C SER A 117 -10.79 -6.95 6.79
N THR A 118 -11.47 -7.29 7.89
CA THR A 118 -11.44 -8.65 8.46
C THR A 118 -12.22 -9.65 7.62
N ASN A 119 -13.12 -9.19 6.75
CA ASN A 119 -13.84 -10.04 5.82
C ASN A 119 -12.97 -10.33 4.61
N GLU A 120 -12.60 -11.59 4.43
CA GLU A 120 -11.84 -12.07 3.29
C GLU A 120 -12.50 -13.29 2.65
N ILE A 121 -12.33 -13.43 1.33
CA ILE A 121 -12.69 -14.62 0.58
C ILE A 121 -11.41 -15.23 0.04
N THR A 122 -11.05 -16.39 0.55
CA THR A 122 -9.85 -17.12 0.13
C THR A 122 -10.23 -18.36 -0.68
N SER A 123 -9.52 -18.61 -1.77
CA SER A 123 -9.70 -19.78 -2.63
C SER A 123 -8.35 -20.32 -3.10
N GLY A 124 -8.25 -21.63 -3.31
CA GLY A 124 -7.03 -22.30 -3.76
C GLY A 124 -6.74 -23.57 -2.98
N LYS A 125 -5.55 -24.12 -3.20
CA LYS A 125 -5.05 -25.28 -2.47
C LYS A 125 -3.85 -24.85 -1.64
N THR A 126 -3.77 -25.35 -0.41
CA THR A 126 -2.59 -25.20 0.46
C THR A 126 -2.06 -26.60 0.79
N SER A 127 -0.76 -26.70 0.98
CA SER A 127 -0.13 -27.92 1.48
C SER A 127 -0.27 -27.97 2.99
N ASP A 128 -0.91 -29.01 3.53
CA ASP A 128 -1.07 -29.17 4.98
C ASP A 128 0.29 -29.37 5.69
N SER A 129 1.30 -29.89 4.99
CA SER A 129 2.64 -30.12 5.56
C SER A 129 3.51 -28.87 5.64
N THR A 130 3.26 -27.85 4.80
CA THR A 130 4.13 -26.66 4.69
C THR A 130 3.40 -25.34 4.86
N GLY A 131 2.06 -25.32 4.83
CA GLY A 131 1.24 -24.10 4.82
C GLY A 131 1.39 -23.25 3.55
N LEU A 132 2.13 -23.74 2.55
CA LEU A 132 2.37 -23.05 1.28
C LEU A 132 1.22 -23.27 0.30
N SER A 133 1.05 -22.33 -0.63
CA SER A 133 0.11 -22.47 -1.75
C SER A 133 0.54 -23.63 -2.65
N ASN A 134 -0.41 -24.41 -3.17
CA ASN A 134 -0.12 -25.56 -4.02
C ASN A 134 -0.92 -25.55 -5.34
N PRO A 135 -0.41 -24.91 -6.40
CA PRO A 135 0.70 -23.96 -6.40
C PRO A 135 0.23 -22.54 -6.05
N THR A 136 -1.07 -22.25 -6.14
CA THR A 136 -1.61 -20.89 -6.08
C THR A 136 -2.80 -20.77 -5.13
N SER A 137 -2.80 -19.70 -4.34
CA SER A 137 -3.94 -19.24 -3.54
C SER A 137 -4.33 -17.82 -3.95
N LYS A 138 -5.61 -17.51 -3.81
CA LYS A 138 -6.19 -16.20 -4.11
C LYS A 138 -7.00 -15.70 -2.92
N THR A 139 -6.87 -14.42 -2.62
CA THR A 139 -7.64 -13.77 -1.56
C THR A 139 -8.26 -12.49 -2.10
N LEU A 140 -9.56 -12.31 -1.85
CA LEU A 140 -10.27 -11.07 -2.09
C LEU A 140 -10.59 -10.43 -0.74
N GLN A 141 -10.28 -9.16 -0.57
CA GLN A 141 -10.60 -8.40 0.64
C GLN A 141 -10.85 -6.93 0.31
N ILE A 142 -11.63 -6.24 1.15
CA ILE A 142 -11.72 -4.78 1.05
C ILE A 142 -10.40 -4.22 1.58
N ALA A 143 -9.80 -3.31 0.82
CA ALA A 143 -8.61 -2.61 1.25
C ALA A 143 -8.74 -1.12 0.96
N LYS A 144 -8.08 -0.30 1.78
CA LYS A 144 -8.03 1.14 1.69
C LYS A 144 -6.59 1.61 1.84
N TYR A 145 -6.07 2.25 0.80
CA TYR A 145 -4.83 3.01 0.90
C TYR A 145 -5.16 4.45 1.26
N SER A 146 -4.46 5.00 2.24
CA SER A 146 -4.63 6.41 2.66
C SER A 146 -3.29 7.14 2.57
N PHE A 147 -3.35 8.39 2.14
CA PHE A 147 -2.25 9.34 2.12
C PHE A 147 -2.66 10.55 2.96
N ASP A 148 -1.81 10.98 3.89
CA ASP A 148 -2.04 12.18 4.69
C ASP A 148 -0.71 12.83 5.07
N ASP A 149 -0.39 13.97 4.46
CA ASP A 149 0.76 14.78 4.87
C ASP A 149 0.35 16.11 5.53
N THR A 150 -0.94 16.27 5.90
CA THR A 150 -1.50 17.53 6.42
C THR A 150 -0.90 17.95 7.76
N ALA A 151 -0.46 16.98 8.56
CA ALA A 151 0.18 17.22 9.86
C ALA A 151 1.66 17.64 9.75
N ILE A 152 2.24 17.67 8.55
CA ILE A 152 3.65 17.98 8.31
C ILE A 152 3.78 19.43 7.83
N PRO A 153 4.30 20.37 8.65
CA PRO A 153 4.48 21.76 8.21
C PRO A 153 5.44 21.86 7.02
N GLY A 154 5.04 22.59 5.98
CA GLY A 154 5.84 22.75 4.75
C GLY A 154 5.74 21.59 3.76
N SER A 155 4.86 20.61 4.00
CA SER A 155 4.51 19.54 3.07
C SER A 155 3.53 20.01 1.97
N ASN A 156 2.92 19.08 1.26
CA ASN A 156 1.92 19.39 0.25
C ASN A 156 0.55 19.70 0.86
N GLY A 157 0.26 19.37 2.11
CA GLY A 157 -1.06 19.59 2.72
C GLY A 157 -2.19 18.79 2.06
N LEU A 158 -1.88 17.61 1.58
CA LEU A 158 -2.74 16.71 0.82
C LEU A 158 -3.20 15.54 1.70
N GLN A 159 -4.51 15.27 1.67
CA GLN A 159 -5.09 14.09 2.28
C GLN A 159 -6.00 13.39 1.27
N PHE A 160 -5.88 12.09 1.11
CA PHE A 160 -6.80 11.31 0.29
C PHE A 160 -6.81 9.82 0.64
N TYR A 161 -7.79 9.11 0.12
CA TYR A 161 -7.77 7.65 0.12
C TYR A 161 -8.27 7.06 -1.19
N ILE A 162 -7.91 5.79 -1.45
CA ILE A 162 -8.52 4.94 -2.45
C ILE A 162 -8.90 3.61 -1.81
N GLN A 163 -10.17 3.24 -1.95
CA GLN A 163 -10.73 2.03 -1.39
C GLN A 163 -11.38 1.18 -2.49
N GLY A 164 -11.26 -0.12 -2.36
CA GLY A 164 -11.86 -1.07 -3.29
C GLY A 164 -11.64 -2.50 -2.85
N ILE A 165 -11.86 -3.43 -3.78
CA ILE A 165 -11.56 -4.83 -3.58
C ILE A 165 -10.12 -5.07 -4.04
N ALA A 166 -9.27 -5.50 -3.12
CA ALA A 166 -7.93 -5.99 -3.41
C ALA A 166 -8.00 -7.47 -3.75
N ALA A 167 -7.55 -7.83 -4.95
CA ALA A 167 -7.40 -9.20 -5.40
C ALA A 167 -5.93 -9.61 -5.31
N SER A 168 -5.63 -10.47 -4.36
CA SER A 168 -4.29 -11.01 -4.10
C SER A 168 -4.16 -12.41 -4.68
N THR A 169 -3.03 -12.70 -5.31
CA THR A 169 -2.61 -14.02 -5.78
C THR A 169 -1.24 -14.30 -5.22
N LYS A 170 -1.09 -15.47 -4.61
CA LYS A 170 0.15 -15.97 -4.06
C LYS A 170 0.45 -17.29 -4.74
N THR A 171 1.64 -17.42 -5.31
CA THR A 171 2.10 -18.66 -5.94
C THR A 171 3.40 -19.09 -5.30
N ASP A 172 3.42 -20.33 -4.80
CA ASP A 172 4.59 -20.98 -4.24
C ASP A 172 4.99 -22.14 -5.19
N THR A 173 6.27 -22.27 -5.50
CA THR A 173 6.77 -23.37 -6.34
C THR A 173 7.34 -24.51 -5.52
N VAL A 174 7.26 -25.72 -6.05
CA VAL A 174 7.91 -26.94 -5.52
C VAL A 174 9.40 -26.66 -5.24
N PRO A 175 9.96 -27.14 -4.12
CA PRO A 175 11.29 -26.77 -3.71
C PRO A 175 12.37 -27.38 -4.61
N ALA A 176 13.39 -26.59 -4.94
CA ALA A 176 14.65 -27.10 -5.45
C ALA A 176 15.66 -27.07 -4.30
N GLY A 177 16.08 -28.24 -3.81
CA GLY A 177 17.02 -28.33 -2.69
C GLY A 177 16.49 -27.75 -1.35
N GLY A 178 15.17 -27.79 -1.12
CA GLY A 178 14.54 -27.26 0.10
C GLY A 178 14.21 -25.75 0.09
N VAL A 179 14.54 -25.05 -1.01
CA VAL A 179 14.22 -23.63 -1.19
C VAL A 179 12.97 -23.50 -2.06
N TYR A 180 11.95 -22.82 -1.53
CA TYR A 180 10.73 -22.49 -2.25
C TYR A 180 10.86 -21.11 -2.88
N THR A 181 10.28 -20.91 -4.05
CA THR A 181 10.11 -19.54 -4.61
C THR A 181 8.69 -19.09 -4.39
N ARG A 182 8.53 -17.85 -3.94
CA ARG A 182 7.23 -17.20 -3.73
C ARG A 182 7.10 -16.01 -4.65
N SER A 183 5.98 -15.95 -5.33
CA SER A 183 5.50 -14.74 -5.99
C SER A 183 4.19 -14.30 -5.36
N PHE A 184 4.03 -12.99 -5.24
CA PHE A 184 2.84 -12.35 -4.72
C PHE A 184 2.46 -11.20 -5.64
N THR A 185 1.17 -11.08 -5.95
CA THR A 185 0.61 -9.92 -6.61
C THR A 185 -0.71 -9.58 -5.96
N SER A 186 -0.91 -8.33 -5.58
CA SER A 186 -2.19 -7.80 -5.14
C SER A 186 -2.54 -6.59 -5.97
N LYS A 187 -3.76 -6.54 -6.50
CA LYS A 187 -4.27 -5.39 -7.22
C LYS A 187 -5.55 -4.90 -6.57
N LEU A 188 -5.54 -3.66 -6.13
CA LEU A 188 -6.73 -2.91 -5.79
C LEU A 188 -7.13 -2.08 -6.99
N VAL A 189 -8.40 -2.16 -7.39
CA VAL A 189 -9.04 -1.16 -8.25
C VAL A 189 -10.13 -0.53 -7.40
N GLY A 190 -10.15 0.79 -7.36
CA GLY A 190 -10.99 1.48 -6.39
C GLY A 190 -11.30 2.91 -6.75
N ALA A 191 -12.07 3.50 -5.85
CA ALA A 191 -12.41 4.91 -5.85
C ALA A 191 -12.20 5.49 -4.45
N GLY A 192 -12.19 6.80 -4.36
CA GLY A 192 -12.16 7.50 -3.09
C GLY A 192 -12.21 9.00 -3.31
N GLU A 193 -11.73 9.73 -2.33
CA GLU A 193 -11.77 11.19 -2.32
C GLU A 193 -10.57 11.74 -1.55
N GLY A 194 -10.38 13.04 -1.66
CA GLY A 194 -9.39 13.76 -0.90
C GLY A 194 -9.59 15.25 -0.94
N THR A 195 -8.70 15.94 -0.25
CA THR A 195 -8.68 17.39 -0.09
C THR A 195 -7.29 17.90 -0.43
N SER A 196 -7.23 18.92 -1.30
CA SER A 196 -5.97 19.55 -1.69
C SER A 196 -5.44 20.48 -0.59
N SER A 197 -4.20 20.93 -0.78
CA SER A 197 -3.53 21.94 0.07
C SER A 197 -4.33 23.23 0.29
N SER A 198 -5.17 23.58 -0.69
CA SER A 198 -6.04 24.76 -0.69
C SER A 198 -7.44 24.48 -0.16
N GLY A 199 -7.70 23.28 0.39
CA GLY A 199 -8.99 22.90 0.95
C GLY A 199 -10.04 22.45 -0.08
N HIS A 200 -9.68 22.28 -1.35
CA HIS A 200 -10.64 21.84 -2.36
C HIS A 200 -10.76 20.31 -2.37
N ALA A 201 -12.00 19.82 -2.31
CA ALA A 201 -12.29 18.41 -2.47
C ALA A 201 -12.06 17.92 -3.91
N PHE A 202 -11.66 16.67 -4.05
CA PHE A 202 -11.57 15.96 -5.32
C PHE A 202 -11.94 14.48 -5.14
N VAL A 203 -12.41 13.85 -6.21
CA VAL A 203 -12.65 12.41 -6.25
C VAL A 203 -11.50 11.69 -6.96
N LEU A 204 -11.25 10.45 -6.58
CA LEU A 204 -10.19 9.61 -7.10
C LEU A 204 -10.75 8.31 -7.65
N THR A 205 -10.15 7.82 -8.73
CA THR A 205 -10.31 6.45 -9.22
C THR A 205 -8.95 5.93 -9.64
N GLY A 206 -8.75 4.61 -9.63
CA GLY A 206 -7.52 4.06 -10.16
C GLY A 206 -7.20 2.69 -9.61
N SER A 207 -5.92 2.35 -9.68
CA SER A 207 -5.42 1.08 -9.18
C SER A 207 -4.09 1.19 -8.46
N VAL A 208 -3.94 0.35 -7.45
CA VAL A 208 -2.69 0.14 -6.71
C VAL A 208 -2.33 -1.33 -6.85
N THR A 209 -1.13 -1.61 -7.34
CA THR A 209 -0.62 -2.97 -7.51
C THR A 209 0.61 -3.16 -6.63
N LEU A 210 0.55 -4.14 -5.74
CA LEU A 210 1.67 -4.62 -4.94
C LEU A 210 2.19 -5.91 -5.56
N SER A 211 3.49 -6.00 -5.81
CA SER A 211 4.13 -7.20 -6.35
C SER A 211 5.38 -7.54 -5.56
N ALA A 212 5.56 -8.82 -5.25
CA ALA A 212 6.78 -9.32 -4.65
C ALA A 212 7.21 -10.62 -5.31
N HIS A 213 8.53 -10.83 -5.34
CA HIS A 213 9.13 -12.09 -5.75
C HIS A 213 10.34 -12.35 -4.86
N GLY A 214 10.47 -13.57 -4.34
CA GLY A 214 11.57 -13.92 -3.46
C GLY A 214 11.65 -15.42 -3.19
N GLN A 215 12.63 -15.81 -2.37
CA GLN A 215 12.83 -17.19 -1.95
C GLN A 215 12.45 -17.34 -0.48
N GLU A 216 11.87 -18.49 -0.13
CA GLU A 216 11.61 -18.88 1.25
C GLU A 216 12.25 -20.24 1.50
N THR A 217 13.19 -20.30 2.45
CA THR A 217 13.81 -21.56 2.87
C THR A 217 13.06 -22.09 4.08
N ILE A 218 12.37 -23.23 3.94
CA ILE A 218 11.79 -23.95 5.08
C ILE A 218 12.91 -24.74 5.76
N ILE A 219 13.25 -24.40 7.00
CA ILE A 219 14.20 -25.16 7.81
C ILE A 219 13.38 -26.02 8.78
N GLY A 220 13.51 -27.34 8.68
CA GLY A 220 12.95 -28.29 9.64
C GLY A 220 11.79 -29.15 9.13
N LEU A 221 12.07 -30.01 8.15
CA LEU A 221 11.34 -31.27 7.99
C LEU A 221 12.19 -32.41 8.55
#